data_AF-A0A815J660-F1
#
_entry.id   AF-A0A815J660-F1
#
_cell.length_a   1.000
_cell.length_b   1.000
_cell.length_c   1.000
_cell.angle_alpha   90.00
_cell.angle_beta   90.00
_cell.angle_gamma   90.00
#
_symmetry.space_group_name_H-M   'P 1'
#
loop_
_entity.id
_entity.type
_entity.pdbx_description
1 polymer ?
#
loop_
_entity_poly.entity_id
_entity_poly.type
_entity_poly.pdbx_seq_one_letter_code
_entity_poly.pdbx_strand_id
1 'polypeptide(L)'
;MQSCITLNHQESNLSYDSDPEIDSYANEPIDIAQYNTGEPTTDSPSMKEQYDELAKRYTASERMPHIFNKLYEICVLNICTDGLEIALHESLFNYENPRSLVMYLHHERSIGTHLFCSNILPNSNIVEYLNKNFVVWVYDRTDDVDYKSLQTTIQQCIGDSIVQELSLFNIDDYPLLICLSFHLGKTFLELKQSNIQ
;
A
#
# COMPACT_ATOMS: atom_id res chain seq x y z
N MET A 1 8.18 20.71 4.78
CA MET A 1 7.13 21.30 5.63
C MET A 1 6.36 20.13 6.22
N GLN A 2 6.38 19.94 7.54
CA GLN A 2 5.56 18.92 8.20
C GLN A 2 4.16 19.49 8.41
N SER A 3 3.16 18.88 7.79
CA SER A 3 1.74 19.16 7.96
C SER A 3 1.14 18.07 8.84
N CYS A 4 0.43 18.46 9.90
CA CYS A 4 -0.34 17.56 10.75
C CYS A 4 -1.77 18.08 10.76
N ILE A 5 -2.70 17.31 10.20
CA ILE A 5 -4.11 17.70 10.10
C ILE A 5 -4.92 16.86 11.10
N THR A 6 -5.73 17.52 11.93
CA THR A 6 -6.67 16.88 12.87
C THR A 6 -8.07 16.96 12.29
N LEU A 7 -8.72 15.82 12.08
CA LEU A 7 -10.09 15.72 11.58
C LEU A 7 -11.03 15.31 12.73
N ASN A 8 -12.14 16.02 12.90
CA ASN A 8 -13.23 15.67 13.81
C ASN A 8 -14.39 15.15 12.98
N HIS A 9 -14.93 13.96 13.23
CA HIS A 9 -16.30 13.71 12.79
C HIS A 9 -17.13 12.69 13.58
N GLN A 10 -18.44 12.84 13.37
CA GLN A 10 -19.59 12.36 14.12
C GLN A 10 -19.93 10.90 13.81
N GLU A 11 -20.39 10.19 14.84
CA GLU A 11 -20.85 8.80 14.80
C GLU A 11 -22.14 8.66 13.98
N SER A 12 -22.13 7.75 13.00
CA SER A 12 -23.36 7.21 12.40
C SER A 12 -23.41 5.70 12.64
N ASN A 13 -24.41 5.27 13.40
CA ASN A 13 -24.69 3.87 13.70
C ASN A 13 -25.15 3.11 12.45
N LEU A 14 -24.40 2.09 12.04
CA LEU A 14 -24.83 1.07 11.09
C LEU A 14 -24.66 -0.31 11.74
N SER A 15 -25.78 -0.98 11.99
CA SER A 15 -25.84 -2.35 12.48
C SER A 15 -25.65 -3.32 11.32
N TYR A 16 -24.68 -4.23 11.42
CA TYR A 16 -24.55 -5.35 10.51
C TYR A 16 -25.04 -6.64 11.18
N ASP A 17 -26.09 -7.22 10.61
CA ASP A 17 -26.57 -8.56 10.92
C ASP A 17 -25.51 -9.59 10.53
N SER A 18 -25.30 -10.56 11.41
CA SER A 18 -24.39 -11.71 11.21
C SER A 18 -25.13 -12.86 10.53
N ASP A 19 -24.46 -13.56 9.60
CA ASP A 19 -24.59 -15.01 9.45
C ASP A 19 -23.45 -15.60 8.59
N PRO A 20 -23.15 -16.92 8.70
CA PRO A 20 -21.79 -17.46 8.61
C PRO A 20 -21.55 -18.42 7.42
N GLU A 21 -20.34 -18.98 7.41
CA GLU A 21 -19.78 -20.10 6.61
C GLU A 21 -18.89 -19.72 5.42
N ILE A 22 -17.57 -19.80 5.64
CA ILE A 22 -16.58 -19.97 4.57
C ILE A 22 -15.76 -21.23 4.90
N ASP A 23 -15.87 -22.20 4.00
CA ASP A 23 -15.21 -23.50 4.02
C ASP A 23 -13.68 -23.39 3.98
N SER A 24 -13.06 -24.35 4.67
CA SER A 24 -11.63 -24.57 4.74
C SER A 24 -11.01 -24.90 3.39
N TYR A 25 -10.03 -24.11 2.93
CA TYR A 25 -9.09 -24.55 1.89
C TYR A 25 -7.78 -25.02 2.52
N ALA A 26 -7.45 -26.26 2.19
CA ALA A 26 -6.30 -27.00 2.67
C ALA A 26 -4.97 -26.36 2.24
N ASN A 27 -4.02 -26.30 3.17
CA ASN A 27 -2.62 -26.01 2.89
C ASN A 27 -1.97 -27.20 2.15
N GLU A 28 -1.57 -27.02 0.89
CA GLU A 28 -0.55 -27.87 0.30
C GLU A 28 0.86 -27.28 0.55
N PRO A 29 1.85 -28.09 0.98
CA PRO A 29 3.19 -27.61 1.23
C PRO A 29 3.92 -27.31 -0.08
N ILE A 30 4.40 -26.07 -0.22
CA ILE A 30 5.25 -25.64 -1.33
C ILE A 30 6.66 -26.20 -1.11
N ASP A 31 7.14 -27.03 -2.04
CA ASP A 31 8.49 -27.60 -2.05
C ASP A 31 9.52 -26.53 -2.47
N ILE A 32 10.37 -26.12 -1.54
CA ILE A 32 11.29 -24.96 -1.65
C ILE A 32 12.64 -25.37 -2.28
N ALA A 33 12.79 -26.58 -2.83
CA ALA A 33 14.09 -27.15 -3.18
C ALA A 33 14.54 -27.00 -4.66
N GLN A 34 13.91 -26.13 -5.49
CA GLN A 34 14.22 -26.08 -6.93
C GLN A 34 14.71 -24.76 -7.52
N TYR A 35 15.13 -23.78 -6.72
CA TYR A 35 15.82 -22.60 -7.28
C TYR A 35 17.32 -22.86 -7.42
N ASN A 36 17.65 -23.58 -8.50
CA ASN A 36 19.02 -23.76 -8.98
C ASN A 36 19.62 -22.45 -9.51
N THR A 37 20.90 -22.30 -9.20
CA THR A 37 21.92 -21.48 -9.85
C THR A 37 21.81 -21.48 -11.38
N GLY A 38 21.49 -20.33 -11.98
CA GLY A 38 21.52 -20.10 -13.43
C GLY A 38 22.28 -18.82 -13.77
N GLU A 39 23.18 -18.91 -14.76
CA GLU A 39 23.92 -17.77 -15.32
C GLU A 39 22.97 -16.73 -15.96
N PRO A 40 23.31 -15.43 -15.97
CA PRO A 40 22.41 -14.39 -16.47
C PRO A 40 22.32 -14.43 -17.99
N THR A 41 21.16 -14.86 -18.52
CA THR A 41 20.84 -14.77 -19.94
C THR A 41 20.27 -13.40 -20.28
N THR A 42 20.69 -12.84 -21.42
CA THR A 42 20.37 -11.48 -21.89
C THR A 42 18.94 -11.27 -22.41
N ASP A 43 18.06 -12.26 -22.27
CA ASP A 43 16.67 -12.25 -22.81
C ASP A 43 15.59 -11.99 -21.73
N SER A 44 15.99 -11.64 -20.51
CA SER A 44 15.01 -11.32 -19.46
C SER A 44 14.37 -9.94 -19.73
N PRO A 45 13.03 -9.84 -19.73
CA PRO A 45 12.35 -8.58 -19.99
C PRO A 45 12.76 -7.51 -18.97
N SER A 46 12.95 -6.28 -19.44
CA SER A 46 13.28 -5.14 -18.59
C SER A 46 12.19 -4.91 -17.54
N MET A 47 12.57 -4.31 -16.41
CA MET A 47 11.65 -3.98 -15.31
C MET A 47 10.40 -3.23 -15.82
N LYS A 48 10.61 -2.29 -16.74
CA LYS A 48 9.56 -1.54 -17.42
C LYS A 48 8.64 -2.43 -18.27
N GLU A 49 9.18 -3.35 -19.06
CA GLU A 49 8.37 -4.27 -19.86
C GLU A 49 7.53 -5.20 -18.98
N GLN A 50 8.07 -5.62 -17.84
CA GLN A 50 7.33 -6.43 -16.87
C GLN A 50 6.22 -5.61 -16.20
N TYR A 51 6.47 -4.34 -15.92
CA TYR A 51 5.46 -3.40 -15.41
C TYR A 51 4.33 -3.18 -16.41
N ASP A 52 4.67 -2.86 -17.66
CA ASP A 52 3.73 -2.65 -18.76
C ASP A 52 2.84 -3.89 -18.98
N GLU A 53 3.37 -5.10 -18.81
CA GLU A 53 2.61 -6.35 -18.86
C GLU A 53 1.63 -6.52 -17.68
N LEU A 54 2.02 -6.14 -16.47
CA LEU A 54 1.13 -6.17 -15.31
C LEU A 54 0.02 -5.11 -15.43
N ALA A 55 0.36 -3.94 -15.99
CA ALA A 55 -0.58 -2.86 -16.20
C ALA A 55 -1.71 -3.19 -17.17
N LYS A 56 -1.46 -4.07 -18.14
CA LYS A 56 -2.50 -4.59 -19.06
C LYS A 56 -3.45 -5.59 -18.39
N ARG A 57 -3.03 -6.24 -17.30
CA ARG A 57 -3.75 -7.38 -16.71
C ARG A 57 -4.51 -7.01 -15.44
N TYR A 58 -4.05 -6.01 -14.70
CA TYR A 58 -4.56 -5.67 -13.38
C TYR A 58 -4.90 -4.19 -13.28
N THR A 59 -5.96 -3.89 -12.53
CA THR A 59 -6.29 -2.52 -12.13
C THR A 59 -5.17 -1.93 -11.25
N ALA A 60 -5.06 -0.61 -11.15
CA ALA A 60 -4.02 0.04 -10.33
C ALA A 60 -3.98 -0.46 -8.87
N SER A 61 -5.13 -0.79 -8.27
CA SER A 61 -5.23 -1.35 -6.92
C SER A 61 -4.72 -2.79 -6.83
N GLU A 62 -4.95 -3.61 -7.86
CA GLU A 62 -4.52 -5.02 -7.89
C GLU A 62 -3.07 -5.18 -8.37
N ARG A 63 -2.54 -4.20 -9.10
CA ARG A 63 -1.23 -4.27 -9.76
C ARG A 63 -0.07 -4.26 -8.76
N MET A 64 -0.15 -3.43 -7.71
CA MET A 64 0.98 -3.27 -6.76
C MET A 64 1.31 -4.53 -5.97
N PRO A 65 0.34 -5.27 -5.39
CA PRO A 65 0.64 -6.55 -4.74
C PRO A 65 1.45 -7.50 -5.65
N HIS A 66 1.10 -7.55 -6.95
CA HIS A 66 1.83 -8.34 -7.93
C HIS A 66 3.23 -7.78 -8.24
N ILE A 67 3.39 -6.46 -8.30
CA ILE A 67 4.70 -5.79 -8.49
C ILE A 67 5.64 -6.08 -7.31
N PHE A 68 5.16 -5.96 -6.07
CA PHE A 68 5.97 -6.23 -4.87
C PHE A 68 6.51 -7.66 -4.84
N ASN A 69 5.64 -8.64 -5.13
CA ASN A 69 6.03 -10.04 -5.16
C ASN A 69 6.94 -10.38 -6.34
N LYS A 70 6.64 -9.85 -7.53
CA LYS A 70 7.28 -10.28 -8.78
C LYS A 70 8.56 -9.51 -9.13
N LEU A 71 8.59 -8.20 -8.87
CA LEU A 71 9.70 -7.34 -9.30
C LEU A 71 10.70 -7.06 -8.19
N TYR A 72 10.25 -7.09 -6.93
CA TYR A 72 11.09 -6.74 -5.80
C TYR A 72 11.35 -7.91 -4.85
N GLU A 73 10.75 -9.08 -5.11
CA GLU A 73 10.85 -10.28 -4.25
C GLU A 73 10.45 -10.02 -2.79
N ILE A 74 9.64 -8.98 -2.55
CA ILE A 74 9.14 -8.61 -1.21
C ILE A 74 7.88 -9.42 -0.93
N CYS A 75 8.01 -10.75 -0.89
CA CYS A 75 6.89 -11.68 -0.65
C CYS A 75 6.39 -11.72 0.80
N VAL A 76 6.97 -10.88 1.67
CA VAL A 76 6.76 -10.94 3.13
C VAL A 76 5.95 -9.77 3.69
N LEU A 77 5.64 -8.74 2.90
CA LEU A 77 4.83 -7.62 3.37
C LEU A 77 3.34 -7.98 3.26
N ASN A 78 2.62 -7.93 4.37
CA ASN A 78 1.20 -8.19 4.45
C ASN A 78 0.41 -6.98 3.96
N ILE A 79 0.23 -6.92 2.64
CA ILE A 79 -0.51 -5.86 1.96
C ILE A 79 -2.01 -6.18 2.01
N CYS A 80 -2.81 -5.22 2.46
CA CYS A 80 -4.26 -5.25 2.30
C CYS A 80 -4.58 -5.03 0.81
N THR A 81 -5.11 -6.07 0.17
CA THR A 81 -5.47 -6.08 -1.26
C THR A 81 -6.85 -5.50 -1.54
N ASP A 82 -7.65 -5.29 -0.50
CA ASP A 82 -8.99 -4.74 -0.59
C ASP A 82 -8.98 -3.20 -0.72
N GLY A 83 -10.18 -2.62 -0.86
CA GLY A 83 -10.35 -1.18 -0.97
C GLY A 83 -9.88 -0.42 0.28
N LEU A 84 -9.57 0.88 0.11
CA LEU A 84 -9.12 1.75 1.19
C LEU A 84 -10.09 1.78 2.39
N GLU A 85 -11.39 1.67 2.14
CA GLU A 85 -12.42 1.59 3.18
C GLU A 85 -12.21 0.38 4.12
N ILE A 86 -11.91 -0.78 3.56
CA ILE A 86 -11.63 -2.01 4.32
C ILE A 86 -10.33 -1.86 5.10
N ALA A 87 -9.28 -1.30 4.47
CA ALA A 87 -8.00 -1.05 5.14
C ALA A 87 -8.15 -0.07 6.33
N LEU A 88 -9.00 0.95 6.20
CA LEU A 88 -9.34 1.87 7.29
C LEU A 88 -10.09 1.15 8.41
N HIS A 89 -11.01 0.25 8.08
CA HIS A 89 -11.73 -0.53 9.07
C HIS A 89 -10.84 -1.49 9.84
N GLU A 90 -9.97 -2.24 9.14
CA GLU A 90 -9.02 -3.14 9.78
C GLU A 90 -7.98 -2.44 10.65
N SER A 91 -7.68 -1.17 10.37
CA SER A 91 -6.71 -0.38 11.13
C SER A 91 -7.38 0.38 12.28
N LEU A 92 -8.21 1.37 11.94
CA LEU A 92 -8.71 2.36 12.88
C LEU A 92 -9.93 1.87 13.66
N PHE A 93 -10.66 0.87 13.14
CA PHE A 93 -11.90 0.37 13.75
C PHE A 93 -11.78 -1.06 14.32
N ASN A 94 -10.58 -1.67 14.25
CA ASN A 94 -10.30 -2.93 14.92
C ASN A 94 -9.83 -2.71 16.36
N TYR A 95 -10.76 -2.79 17.30
CA TYR A 95 -10.48 -2.58 18.73
C TYR A 95 -9.71 -3.73 19.40
N GLU A 96 -9.69 -4.93 18.81
CA GLU A 96 -9.02 -6.10 19.38
C GLU A 96 -7.52 -6.09 19.07
N ASN A 97 -7.13 -5.54 17.92
CA ASN A 97 -5.74 -5.40 17.51
C ASN A 97 -5.52 -4.05 16.80
N PRO A 98 -5.48 -2.93 17.55
CA PRO A 98 -5.39 -1.61 16.96
C PRO A 98 -4.04 -1.41 16.29
N ARG A 99 -4.07 -1.29 14.95
CA ARG A 99 -2.90 -0.98 14.12
C ARG A 99 -3.17 0.32 13.37
N SER A 100 -2.13 1.10 13.12
CA SER A 100 -2.27 2.29 12.27
C SER A 100 -2.35 1.88 10.79
N LEU A 101 -2.91 2.72 9.94
CA LEU A 101 -2.84 2.52 8.49
C LEU A 101 -1.60 3.21 7.94
N VAL A 102 -0.85 2.52 7.09
CA VAL A 102 0.16 3.13 6.21
C VAL A 102 -0.32 2.95 4.78
N MET A 103 -0.53 4.08 4.10
CA MET A 103 -0.76 4.09 2.66
C MET A 103 0.57 4.35 1.96
N TYR A 104 0.99 3.41 1.12
CA TYR A 104 2.15 3.54 0.24
C TYR A 104 1.67 3.85 -1.18
N LEU A 105 1.95 5.08 -1.63
CA LEU A 105 1.68 5.47 -3.00
C LEU A 105 2.95 5.29 -3.83
N HIS A 106 2.84 4.43 -4.84
CA HIS A 106 3.91 4.09 -5.77
C HIS A 106 3.82 4.96 -7.02
N HIS A 107 4.97 5.35 -7.59
CA HIS A 107 5.01 5.89 -8.94
C HIS A 107 6.25 5.37 -9.64
N GLU A 108 6.08 4.62 -10.75
CA GLU A 108 7.15 3.91 -11.45
C GLU A 108 8.24 4.88 -11.92
N ARG A 109 7.88 6.03 -12.48
CA ARG A 109 8.89 6.99 -12.99
C ARG A 109 9.71 7.69 -11.88
N SER A 110 9.40 7.47 -10.61
CA SER A 110 10.18 8.08 -9.52
C SER A 110 11.45 7.27 -9.23
N ILE A 111 12.58 7.98 -9.17
CA ILE A 111 13.85 7.42 -8.70
C ILE A 111 13.75 7.03 -7.22
N GLY A 112 13.11 7.87 -6.41
CA GLY A 112 12.92 7.60 -4.98
C GLY A 112 12.17 6.30 -4.75
N THR A 113 11.14 6.02 -5.55
CA THR A 113 10.37 4.78 -5.48
C THR A 113 11.25 3.56 -5.71
N HIS A 114 12.08 3.58 -6.76
CA HIS A 114 12.99 2.49 -7.06
C HIS A 114 14.02 2.26 -5.96
N LEU A 115 14.60 3.34 -5.42
CA LEU A 115 15.56 3.26 -4.32
C LEU A 115 14.90 2.71 -3.05
N PHE A 116 13.68 3.15 -2.74
CA PHE A 116 12.91 2.66 -1.60
C PHE A 116 12.63 1.15 -1.72
N CYS A 117 12.12 0.70 -2.87
CA CYS A 117 11.83 -0.71 -3.11
C CYS A 117 13.09 -1.59 -3.17
N SER A 118 14.23 -1.08 -3.63
CA SER A 118 15.45 -1.89 -3.78
C SER A 118 16.31 -1.93 -2.50
N ASN A 119 16.26 -0.88 -1.67
CA ASN A 119 17.17 -0.73 -0.53
C ASN A 119 16.46 -0.77 0.83
N ILE A 120 15.22 -0.28 0.92
CA ILE A 120 14.52 -0.13 2.20
C ILE A 120 13.55 -1.28 2.43
N LEU A 121 12.63 -1.53 1.49
CA LEU A 121 11.63 -2.58 1.65
C LEU A 121 12.18 -4.01 1.76
N PRO A 122 13.33 -4.39 1.16
CA PRO A 122 13.89 -5.72 1.33
C PRO A 122 14.46 -5.96 2.75
N ASN A 123 14.59 -4.90 3.56
CA ASN A 123 15.06 -5.03 4.94
C ASN A 123 14.00 -5.74 5.80
N SER A 124 14.32 -6.96 6.25
CA SER A 124 13.39 -7.80 7.02
C SER A 124 12.88 -7.13 8.29
N ASN A 125 13.71 -6.33 8.97
CA ASN A 125 13.29 -5.62 10.19
C ASN A 125 12.24 -4.55 9.89
N ILE A 126 12.37 -3.87 8.73
CA ILE A 126 11.39 -2.87 8.29
C ILE A 126 10.08 -3.55 7.94
N VAL A 127 10.11 -4.66 7.19
CA VAL A 127 8.91 -5.43 6.85
C VAL A 127 8.23 -5.99 8.10
N GLU A 128 8.98 -6.60 9.01
CA GLU A 128 8.43 -7.13 10.25
C GLU A 128 7.77 -6.03 11.08
N TYR A 129 8.43 -4.87 11.17
CA TYR A 129 7.88 -3.72 11.85
C TYR A 129 6.59 -3.21 11.19
N LEU A 130 6.55 -3.12 9.85
CA LEU A 130 5.35 -2.70 9.11
C LEU A 130 4.21 -3.68 9.35
N ASN A 131 4.44 -4.99 9.18
CA ASN A 131 3.43 -6.02 9.38
C ASN A 131 2.84 -6.03 10.80
N LYS A 132 3.71 -5.81 11.79
CA LYS A 132 3.31 -5.86 13.20
C LYS A 132 2.49 -4.65 13.62
N ASN A 133 2.85 -3.46 13.15
CA ASN A 133 2.30 -2.21 13.68
C ASN A 133 1.27 -1.55 12.76
N PHE A 134 1.24 -1.95 11.48
CA PHE A 134 0.41 -1.29 10.47
C PHE A 134 -0.46 -2.28 9.70
N VAL A 135 -1.63 -1.79 9.29
CA VAL A 135 -2.29 -2.25 8.07
C VAL A 135 -1.59 -1.52 6.93
N VAL A 136 -1.04 -2.24 5.96
CA VAL A 136 -0.33 -1.64 4.83
C VAL A 136 -1.25 -1.69 3.63
N TRP A 137 -1.61 -0.53 3.11
CA TRP A 137 -2.38 -0.38 1.88
C TRP A 137 -1.50 0.26 0.81
N VAL A 138 -1.55 -0.27 -0.41
CA VAL A 138 -0.67 0.17 -1.50
C VAL A 138 -1.51 0.60 -2.69
N TYR A 139 -1.01 1.60 -3.42
CA TYR A 139 -1.68 2.05 -4.64
C TYR A 139 -0.69 2.53 -5.70
N ASP A 140 -0.90 2.12 -6.95
CA ASP A 140 -0.12 2.58 -8.09
C ASP A 140 -0.65 3.92 -8.63
N ARG A 141 0.18 4.97 -8.57
CA ARG A 141 -0.10 6.31 -9.10
C ARG A 141 0.48 6.56 -10.50
N THR A 142 1.10 5.57 -11.12
CA THR A 142 1.84 5.74 -12.39
C THR A 142 0.94 6.20 -13.53
N ASP A 143 -0.31 5.74 -13.56
CA ASP A 143 -1.31 6.12 -14.55
C ASP A 143 -2.25 7.23 -14.02
N ASP A 144 -2.29 8.37 -14.71
CA ASP A 144 -3.09 9.53 -14.32
C ASP A 144 -4.61 9.31 -14.42
N VAL A 145 -5.05 8.36 -15.26
CA VAL A 145 -6.47 8.01 -15.46
C VAL A 145 -7.09 7.53 -14.15
N ASP A 146 -6.33 6.74 -13.38
CA ASP A 146 -6.80 6.12 -12.15
C ASP A 146 -6.69 7.08 -10.94
N TYR A 147 -5.99 8.21 -11.09
CA TYR A 147 -5.81 9.13 -9.97
C TYR A 147 -7.10 9.73 -9.45
N LYS A 148 -8.00 10.15 -10.35
CA LYS A 148 -9.26 10.78 -9.95
C LYS A 148 -10.13 9.84 -9.14
N SER A 149 -10.07 8.55 -9.46
CA SER A 149 -10.75 7.50 -8.69
C SER A 149 -10.17 7.43 -7.28
N LEU A 150 -8.84 7.35 -7.15
CA LEU A 150 -8.17 7.39 -5.85
C LEU A 150 -8.53 8.65 -5.04
N GLN A 151 -8.47 9.83 -5.67
CA GLN A 151 -8.80 11.09 -5.01
C GLN A 151 -10.24 11.08 -4.50
N THR A 152 -11.17 10.54 -5.28
CA THR A 152 -12.58 10.40 -4.87
C THR A 152 -12.71 9.46 -3.67
N THR A 153 -12.04 8.32 -3.68
CA THR A 153 -12.04 7.37 -2.55
C THR A 153 -11.43 7.99 -1.30
N ILE A 154 -10.27 8.65 -1.40
CA ILE A 154 -9.62 9.34 -0.27
C ILE A 154 -10.52 10.47 0.26
N GLN A 155 -11.15 11.24 -0.62
CA GLN A 155 -12.09 12.28 -0.26
C GLN A 155 -13.28 11.71 0.53
N GLN A 156 -13.86 10.60 0.09
CA GLN A 156 -15.01 9.98 0.74
C GLN A 156 -14.65 9.35 2.09
N CYS A 157 -13.50 8.67 2.18
CA CYS A 157 -13.13 7.92 3.38
C CYS A 157 -12.40 8.77 4.44
N ILE A 158 -11.62 9.77 4.01
CA ILE A 158 -10.71 10.52 4.89
C ILE A 158 -11.05 12.03 4.86
N GLY A 159 -11.25 12.60 3.67
CA GLY A 159 -11.68 13.99 3.49
C GLY A 159 -10.83 14.81 2.51
N ASP A 160 -11.38 15.96 2.11
CA ASP A 160 -10.86 16.85 1.05
C ASP A 160 -9.45 17.38 1.29
N SER A 161 -9.08 17.66 2.55
CA SER A 161 -7.80 18.29 2.87
C SER A 161 -6.61 17.45 2.42
N ILE A 162 -6.73 16.12 2.53
CA ILE A 162 -5.68 15.18 2.10
C ILE A 162 -5.58 15.15 0.58
N VAL A 163 -6.71 15.20 -0.12
CA VAL A 163 -6.73 15.22 -1.59
C VAL A 163 -6.03 16.47 -2.14
N GLN A 164 -6.29 17.63 -1.52
CA GLN A 164 -5.62 18.88 -1.87
C GLN A 164 -4.12 18.79 -1.64
N GLU A 165 -3.68 18.24 -0.51
CA GLU A 165 -2.27 18.05 -0.23
C GLU A 165 -1.60 17.06 -1.19
N LEU A 166 -2.25 15.94 -1.50
CA LEU A 166 -1.74 14.95 -2.46
C LEU A 166 -1.57 15.53 -3.87
N SER A 167 -2.37 16.53 -4.25
CA SER A 167 -2.24 17.22 -5.53
C SER A 167 -1.01 18.13 -5.64
N LEU A 168 -0.29 18.38 -4.54
CA LEU A 168 0.90 19.23 -4.53
C LEU A 168 2.20 18.48 -4.84
N PHE A 169 2.19 17.15 -4.74
CA PHE A 169 3.37 16.33 -4.99
C PHE A 169 3.58 16.05 -6.48
N ASN A 170 4.84 16.13 -6.90
CA ASN A 170 5.30 15.77 -8.24
C ASN A 170 5.82 14.33 -8.24
N ILE A 171 6.13 13.81 -9.43
CA ILE A 171 6.66 12.46 -9.62
C ILE A 171 7.92 12.23 -8.77
N ASP A 172 8.81 13.21 -8.68
CA ASP A 172 10.07 13.09 -7.95
C ASP A 172 9.89 12.99 -6.42
N ASP A 173 8.71 13.35 -5.91
CA ASP A 173 8.39 13.27 -4.48
C ASP A 173 8.01 11.86 -4.03
N TYR A 174 7.80 10.93 -4.97
CA TYR A 174 7.42 9.55 -4.67
C TYR A 174 8.62 8.69 -4.23
N PRO A 175 8.42 7.68 -3.36
CA PRO A 175 7.13 7.21 -2.89
C PRO A 175 6.59 8.08 -1.75
N LEU A 176 5.27 8.15 -1.66
CA LEU A 176 4.62 8.82 -0.54
C LEU A 176 4.20 7.75 0.48
N LEU A 177 4.61 7.95 1.73
CA LEU A 177 4.12 7.18 2.88
C LEU A 177 3.20 8.08 3.70
N ILE A 178 1.93 7.70 3.77
CA ILE A 178 0.92 8.42 4.55
C ILE A 178 0.54 7.53 5.72
N CYS A 179 0.88 7.97 6.93
CA CYS A 179 0.52 7.29 8.15
C CYS A 179 -0.77 7.88 8.72
N LEU A 180 -1.75 7.03 8.97
CA LEU A 180 -3.03 7.35 9.59
C LEU A 180 -3.14 6.58 10.90
N SER A 181 -3.20 7.32 12.01
CA SER A 181 -3.31 6.74 13.35
C SER A 181 -4.52 7.33 14.06
N PHE A 182 -5.31 6.48 14.71
CA PHE A 182 -6.38 6.94 15.60
C PHE A 182 -5.92 6.82 17.05
N HIS A 183 -5.82 7.96 17.74
CA HIS A 183 -5.44 7.97 19.15
C HIS A 183 -6.39 8.85 19.96
N LEU A 184 -7.06 8.27 20.96
CA LEU A 184 -7.94 8.97 21.91
C LEU A 184 -9.05 9.82 21.24
N GLY A 185 -9.69 9.27 20.20
CA GLY A 185 -10.75 9.98 19.47
C GLY A 185 -10.26 10.97 18.41
N LYS A 186 -8.95 11.00 18.12
CA LYS A 186 -8.34 11.90 17.14
C LYS A 186 -7.61 11.11 16.06
N THR A 187 -7.91 11.41 14.81
CA THR A 187 -7.13 10.94 13.66
C THR A 187 -5.92 11.85 13.46
N PHE A 188 -4.74 11.25 13.45
CA PHE A 188 -3.48 11.89 13.10
C PHE A 188 -3.07 11.39 11.72
N LEU A 189 -2.83 12.34 10.81
CA LEU A 189 -2.23 12.06 9.51
C LEU A 189 -0.84 12.68 9.45
N GLU A 190 0.16 11.85 9.14
CA GLU A 190 1.53 12.30 8.86
C GLU A 190 1.90 11.87 7.44
N LEU A 191 2.24 12.84 6.59
CA LEU A 191 2.75 12.58 5.25
C LEU A 191 4.27 12.72 5.26
N LYS A 192 4.96 11.62 4.94
CA LYS A 192 6.42 11.60 4.81
C LYS A 192 6.83 11.34 3.37
N GLN A 193 7.68 12.22 2.87
CA GLN A 193 8.52 11.95 1.72
C GLN A 193 9.77 11.21 2.20
N SER A 194 10.12 10.10 1.54
CA SER A 194 11.46 9.54 1.74
C SER A 194 12.46 10.32 0.89
N ASN A 195 13.08 11.36 1.46
CA ASN A 195 14.27 11.97 0.85
C ASN A 195 15.45 11.00 1.01
N ILE A 196 15.55 10.03 0.10
CA ILE A 196 16.69 9.12 0.02
C ILE A 196 17.74 9.83 -0.84
N GLN A 197 18.69 10.51 -0.18
CA GLN A 197 19.90 11.05 -0.81
C GLN A 197 21.02 10.02 -0.79
#